data_AF-A0A7S3D6D1-F1
#
_entry.id   AF-A0A7S3D6D1-F1
#
_cell.length_a   1.000
_cell.length_b   1.000
_cell.length_c   1.000
_cell.angle_alpha   90.00
_cell.angle_beta   90.00
_cell.angle_gamma   90.00
#
_symmetry.space_group_name_H-M   'P 1'
#
loop_
_entity.id
_entity.type
_entity.pdbx_description
1 polymer ?
#
loop_
_entity_poly.entity_id
_entity_poly.type
_entity_poly.pdbx_seq_one_letter_code
_entity_poly.pdbx_strand_id
1 'polypeptide(L)'
;MMSARVRIGLLRQGKKVPKTPSIFDPMVAMLSPQHVVSCSQYSQGCDGGFEYLVAKYGQDFGIVSDHCFAYESGLRVQENTAVPCEYQCPESQRYFVHDYHYVGGYCGNSSVPQLMEELVTGGPISVGILCTPDFMHYQSGIFKPVEGAERYAKNPFEDTDHAVLLTGYGEENGTKYWEVQ
;
A
#
# COMPACT_ATOMS: atom_id res chain seq x y z
N MET A 1 -13.84 4.45 4.10
CA MET A 1 -12.51 3.81 4.16
C MET A 1 -11.93 3.86 2.76
N MET A 2 -10.93 4.72 2.51
CA MET A 2 -10.35 4.88 1.17
C MET A 2 -9.51 3.65 0.84
N SER A 3 -9.85 2.97 -0.25
CA SER A 3 -9.21 1.71 -0.65
C SER A 3 -8.68 1.85 -2.07
N ALA A 4 -7.38 1.91 -2.22
CA ALA A 4 -6.71 1.89 -3.51
C ALA A 4 -6.03 0.53 -3.69
N ARG A 5 -6.47 -0.23 -4.69
CA ARG A 5 -5.82 -1.49 -5.02
C ARG A 5 -4.70 -1.26 -6.01
N VAL A 6 -3.56 -1.91 -5.74
CA VAL A 6 -2.46 -2.04 -6.68
C VAL A 6 -2.39 -3.49 -7.15
N ARG A 7 -2.77 -3.79 -8.40
CA ARG A 7 -2.41 -5.08 -9.00
C ARG A 7 -0.97 -4.99 -9.47
N ILE A 8 -0.05 -5.45 -8.64
CA ILE A 8 1.36 -5.60 -9.03
C ILE A 8 1.50 -6.80 -9.97
N GLY A 9 1.04 -6.65 -11.21
CA GLY A 9 1.38 -7.55 -12.31
C GLY A 9 2.79 -7.20 -12.74
N LEU A 10 3.81 -7.74 -12.07
CA LEU A 10 5.22 -7.50 -12.38
C LEU A 10 5.46 -7.75 -13.88
N LEU A 11 5.61 -6.68 -14.66
CA LEU A 11 6.06 -6.76 -16.04
C LEU A 11 7.53 -6.35 -16.06
N ARG A 12 8.44 -7.30 -16.25
CA ARG A 12 9.83 -6.97 -16.54
C ARG A 12 9.92 -6.67 -18.03
N GLN A 13 10.13 -5.40 -18.39
CA GLN A 13 10.26 -4.90 -19.77
C GLN A 13 9.42 -5.70 -20.80
N GLY A 14 8.09 -5.69 -20.62
CA GLY A 14 7.13 -6.24 -21.58
C GLY A 14 6.81 -7.74 -21.48
N LYS A 15 7.43 -8.51 -20.58
CA LYS A 15 7.04 -9.90 -20.32
C LYS A 15 6.24 -10.02 -19.02
N LYS A 16 5.01 -10.55 -19.11
CA LYS A 16 4.19 -10.92 -17.93
C LYS A 16 4.94 -11.97 -17.11
N VAL A 17 5.18 -11.69 -15.82
CA VAL A 17 5.61 -12.72 -14.87
C VAL A 17 4.49 -13.77 -14.78
N PRO A 18 4.80 -15.09 -14.87
CA PRO A 18 3.79 -16.15 -14.82
C PRO A 18 2.96 -16.13 -13.54
N LYS A 19 1.66 -16.43 -13.66
CA LYS A 19 0.70 -16.44 -12.54
C LYS A 19 0.85 -17.64 -11.58
N THR A 20 1.66 -18.63 -11.95
CA THR A 20 1.88 -19.84 -11.15
C THR A 20 3.32 -19.85 -10.62
N PRO A 21 3.51 -19.77 -9.29
CA PRO A 21 4.84 -19.86 -8.72
C PRO A 21 5.35 -21.29 -8.93
N SER A 22 6.45 -21.45 -9.67
CA SER A 22 7.18 -22.71 -9.69
C SER A 22 7.89 -22.85 -8.34
N ILE A 23 7.91 -24.06 -7.77
CA ILE A 23 8.48 -24.36 -6.44
C ILE A 23 9.99 -24.03 -6.34
N PHE A 24 10.64 -23.70 -7.47
CA PHE A 24 12.04 -23.26 -7.56
C PHE A 24 12.21 -21.77 -7.90
N ASP A 25 11.17 -20.96 -7.77
CA ASP A 25 11.22 -19.53 -8.07
C ASP A 25 11.48 -18.68 -6.81
N PRO A 26 12.66 -18.04 -6.66
CA PRO A 26 12.92 -17.13 -5.55
C PRO A 26 12.18 -15.77 -5.67
N MET A 27 11.22 -15.62 -6.59
CA MET A 27 10.68 -14.33 -7.03
C MET A 27 9.44 -13.83 -6.26
N VAL A 28 9.55 -13.57 -4.95
CA VAL A 28 8.85 -12.40 -4.40
C VAL A 28 9.86 -11.25 -4.41
N ALA A 29 9.86 -10.49 -5.50
CA ALA A 29 10.70 -9.31 -5.58
C ALA A 29 10.18 -8.27 -4.57
N MET A 30 10.90 -8.07 -3.46
CA MET A 30 10.63 -6.94 -2.58
C MET A 30 10.89 -5.66 -3.37
N LEU A 31 9.86 -4.83 -3.51
CA LEU A 31 9.95 -3.53 -4.17
C LEU A 31 10.55 -2.52 -3.20
N SER A 32 11.35 -1.59 -3.72
CA SER A 32 11.96 -0.53 -2.92
C SER A 32 10.93 0.54 -2.54
N PRO A 33 10.59 0.71 -1.25
CA PRO A 33 9.81 1.86 -0.81
C PRO A 33 10.63 3.16 -0.97
N GLN A 34 11.95 3.08 -0.80
CA GLN A 34 12.85 4.23 -0.92
C GLN A 34 12.81 4.85 -2.31
N HIS A 35 12.71 4.03 -3.36
CA HIS A 35 12.58 4.53 -4.73
C HIS A 35 11.31 5.35 -4.91
N VAL A 36 10.20 4.96 -4.28
CA VAL A 36 8.98 5.77 -4.30
C VAL A 36 9.20 7.05 -3.50
N VAL A 37 9.69 6.95 -2.26
CA VAL A 37 9.89 8.10 -1.36
C VAL A 37 10.82 9.16 -1.97
N SER A 38 11.94 8.75 -2.56
CA SER A 38 12.97 9.66 -3.08
C SER A 38 12.71 10.15 -4.51
N CYS A 39 12.06 9.34 -5.35
CA CYS A 39 11.99 9.60 -6.80
C CYS A 39 10.59 9.91 -7.35
N SER A 40 9.53 9.55 -6.63
CA SER A 40 8.17 9.75 -7.14
C SER A 40 7.76 11.21 -7.08
N GLN A 41 7.48 11.78 -8.25
CA GLN A 41 6.89 13.12 -8.39
C GLN A 41 5.39 13.14 -8.07
N TYR A 42 4.78 11.98 -7.81
CA TYR A 42 3.36 11.84 -7.49
C TYR A 42 3.07 11.73 -5.98
N SER A 43 4.12 11.79 -5.15
CA SER A 43 4.05 11.78 -3.69
C SER A 43 4.94 12.87 -3.10
N GLN A 44 4.84 13.11 -1.79
CA GLN A 44 5.58 14.14 -1.06
C GLN A 44 6.73 13.54 -0.23
N GLY A 45 7.26 12.39 -0.66
CA GLY A 45 8.31 11.68 0.06
C GLY A 45 7.89 11.32 1.48
N CYS A 46 8.66 11.77 2.46
CA CYS A 46 8.37 11.53 3.88
C CYS A 46 7.19 12.36 4.43
N ASP A 47 6.74 13.39 3.72
CA ASP A 47 5.59 14.21 4.12
C ASP A 47 4.25 13.59 3.71
N GLY A 48 4.27 12.41 3.07
CA GLY A 48 3.09 11.61 2.76
C GLY A 48 2.88 11.34 1.27
N GLY A 49 1.75 10.72 0.98
CA GLY A 49 1.34 10.35 -0.37
C GLY A 49 0.06 9.54 -0.38
N PHE A 50 -0.43 9.23 -1.59
CA PHE A 50 -1.64 8.42 -1.79
C PHE A 50 -1.30 7.15 -2.56
N GLU A 51 -1.84 6.02 -2.13
CA GLU A 51 -1.48 4.70 -2.63
C GLU A 51 -1.91 4.53 -4.09
N TYR A 52 -3.02 5.17 -4.47
CA TYR A 52 -3.45 5.28 -5.87
C TYR A 52 -2.38 5.95 -6.75
N LEU A 53 -1.75 7.02 -6.26
CA LEU A 53 -0.72 7.75 -6.99
C LEU A 53 0.62 7.00 -7.01
N VAL A 54 0.94 6.24 -5.96
CA VAL A 54 2.06 5.31 -5.97
C VAL A 54 1.86 4.21 -7.01
N ALA A 55 0.64 3.70 -7.15
CA ALA A 55 0.29 2.73 -8.19
C ALA A 55 0.45 3.33 -9.60
N LYS A 56 -0.04 4.56 -9.79
CA LYS A 56 0.13 5.31 -11.03
C LYS A 56 1.61 5.54 -11.35
N TYR A 57 2.42 5.93 -10.37
CA TYR A 57 3.87 6.07 -10.54
C TYR A 57 4.50 4.73 -10.96
N GLY A 58 4.10 3.63 -10.32
CA GLY A 58 4.55 2.29 -10.69
C GLY A 58 4.10 1.87 -12.10
N GLN A 59 3.00 2.38 -12.62
CA GLN A 59 2.59 2.14 -14.01
C GLN A 59 3.41 2.99 -14.99
N ASP A 60 3.61 4.28 -14.69
CA ASP A 60 4.24 5.24 -15.61
C ASP A 60 5.77 5.10 -15.65
N PHE A 61 6.40 4.81 -14.51
CA PHE A 61 7.87 4.81 -14.36
C PHE A 61 8.44 3.47 -13.89
N GLY A 62 7.62 2.60 -13.31
CA GLY A 62 8.07 1.36 -12.68
C GLY A 62 8.79 1.58 -11.35
N ILE A 63 8.88 0.52 -10.56
CA ILE A 63 9.53 0.51 -9.24
C ILE A 63 10.68 -0.50 -9.27
N VAL A 64 11.84 -0.13 -8.73
CA VAL A 64 12.99 -1.04 -8.60
C VAL A 64 12.86 -1.95 -7.38
N SER A 65 13.60 -3.04 -7.32
CA SER A 65 13.66 -3.88 -6.12
C SER A 65 14.35 -3.17 -4.96
N ASP A 66 14.04 -3.57 -3.73
CA ASP A 66 14.70 -3.09 -2.51
C ASP A 66 16.23 -3.31 -2.54
N HIS A 67 16.71 -4.40 -3.15
CA HIS A 67 18.15 -4.61 -3.40
C HIS A 67 18.81 -3.47 -4.21
N CYS A 68 18.07 -2.78 -5.07
CA CYS A 68 18.59 -1.67 -5.88
C CYS A 68 18.70 -0.38 -5.08
N PHE A 69 17.72 -0.15 -4.21
CA PHE A 69 17.62 1.08 -3.44
C PHE A 69 17.01 0.70 -2.09
N ALA A 70 17.88 0.33 -1.16
CA ALA A 70 17.47 -0.12 0.16
C ALA A 70 16.76 1.00 0.92
N TYR A 71 15.81 0.62 1.78
CA TYR A 71 15.14 1.57 2.65
C TYR A 71 16.09 2.19 3.67
N GLU A 72 16.17 3.53 3.69
CA GLU A 72 17.11 4.29 4.54
C GLU A 72 16.41 5.11 5.65
N SER A 73 15.08 5.01 5.76
CA SER A 73 14.33 5.78 6.77
C SER A 73 14.89 5.56 8.19
N GLY A 74 15.06 6.64 8.94
CA GLY A 74 15.60 6.58 10.30
C GLY A 74 17.14 6.51 10.39
N LEU A 75 17.86 6.18 9.32
CA LEU A 75 19.33 6.06 9.35
C LEU A 75 20.05 7.41 9.24
N ARG A 76 19.39 8.44 8.67
CA ARG A 76 19.92 9.80 8.50
C ARG A 76 19.19 10.86 9.33
N VAL A 77 18.61 10.47 10.46
CA VAL A 77 17.81 11.34 11.36
C VAL A 77 18.58 12.57 11.85
N GLN A 78 19.92 12.52 11.85
CA GLN A 78 20.73 13.62 12.36
C GLN A 78 20.73 14.87 11.47
N GLU A 79 20.35 14.77 10.18
CA GLU A 79 20.47 15.89 9.23
C GLU A 79 19.13 16.41 8.67
N ASN A 80 18.00 15.74 8.95
CA ASN A 80 16.69 16.09 8.38
C ASN A 80 16.72 16.27 6.83
N THR A 81 17.65 15.59 6.17
CA THR A 81 17.86 15.67 4.72
C THR A 81 17.15 14.50 4.03
N ALA A 82 16.33 14.81 3.03
CA ALA A 82 15.73 13.80 2.19
C ALA A 82 16.84 13.02 1.45
N VAL A 83 16.69 11.69 1.36
CA VAL A 83 17.60 10.86 0.58
C VAL A 83 17.39 11.22 -0.90
N PRO A 84 18.43 11.67 -1.62
CA PRO A 84 18.29 12.03 -3.03
C PRO A 84 17.90 10.81 -3.86
N CYS A 85 17.24 11.04 -5.00
CA CYS A 85 16.91 9.99 -5.97
C CYS A 85 18.17 9.55 -6.73
N GLU A 86 19.04 8.83 -6.05
CA GLU A 86 20.30 8.33 -6.60
C GLU A 86 20.47 6.86 -6.19
N TYR A 87 20.40 5.97 -7.18
CA TYR A 87 20.55 4.53 -6.97
C TYR A 87 21.24 3.88 -8.17
N GLN A 88 21.91 2.76 -7.92
CA GLN A 88 22.66 2.04 -8.93
C GLN A 88 21.92 0.76 -9.30
N CYS A 89 21.00 0.87 -10.26
CA CYS A 89 20.39 -0.32 -10.86
C CYS A 89 20.15 -0.19 -12.36
N PRO A 90 20.28 -1.29 -13.12
CA PRO A 90 19.94 -1.29 -14.54
C PRO A 90 18.47 -0.95 -14.76
N GLU A 91 18.17 -0.09 -15.73
CA GLU A 91 16.78 0.24 -16.10
C GLU A 91 15.94 -0.98 -16.50
N SER A 92 16.60 -2.08 -16.89
CA SER A 92 15.98 -3.37 -17.21
C SER A 92 15.46 -4.16 -16.00
N GLN A 93 15.62 -3.63 -14.78
CA GLN A 93 15.19 -4.21 -13.52
C GLN A 93 14.10 -3.39 -12.82
N ARG A 94 13.20 -2.78 -13.61
CA ARG A 94 11.99 -2.13 -13.11
C ARG A 94 10.78 -3.05 -13.21
N TYR A 95 9.90 -2.93 -12.21
CA TYR A 95 8.63 -3.60 -12.12
C TYR A 95 7.50 -2.62 -12.34
N PHE A 96 6.65 -2.89 -13.32
CA PHE A 96 5.56 -1.99 -13.69
C PHE A 96 4.22 -2.49 -13.14
N VAL A 97 3.38 -1.54 -12.71
CA VAL A 97 1.99 -1.82 -12.32
C VAL A 97 1.16 -1.96 -13.59
N HIS A 98 0.54 -3.13 -13.77
CA HIS A 98 -0.31 -3.38 -14.94
C HIS A 98 -1.67 -2.68 -14.80
N ASP A 99 -2.27 -2.70 -13.61
CA ASP A 99 -3.61 -2.18 -13.36
C ASP A 99 -3.75 -1.68 -11.91
N TYR A 100 -4.53 -0.62 -11.73
CA TYR A 100 -4.82 -0.03 -10.43
C TYR A 100 -6.17 0.70 -10.47
N HIS A 101 -6.93 0.62 -9.38
CA HIS A 101 -8.25 1.27 -9.28
C HIS A 101 -8.68 1.41 -7.83
N TYR A 102 -9.65 2.30 -7.60
CA TYR A 102 -10.39 2.34 -6.34
C TYR A 102 -11.35 1.16 -6.28
N VAL A 103 -11.44 0.50 -5.13
CA VAL A 103 -12.48 -0.50 -4.89
C VAL A 103 -13.84 0.19 -4.94
N GLY A 104 -14.76 -0.33 -5.75
CA GLY A 104 -16.02 0.33 -6.08
C GLY A 104 -15.94 1.34 -7.23
N GLY A 105 -14.80 1.45 -7.91
CA GLY A 105 -14.61 2.19 -9.17
C GLY A 105 -14.16 3.64 -9.00
N TYR A 106 -14.51 4.31 -7.89
CA TYR A 106 -14.07 5.67 -7.59
C TYR A 106 -13.96 5.92 -6.08
N CYS A 107 -13.26 6.99 -5.71
CA CYS A 107 -13.05 7.38 -4.31
C CYS A 107 -14.39 7.63 -3.59
N GLY A 108 -14.59 6.98 -2.44
CA GLY A 108 -15.80 7.09 -1.63
C GLY A 108 -16.94 6.12 -2.00
N ASN A 109 -16.73 5.21 -2.95
CA ASN A 109 -17.72 4.19 -3.34
C ASN A 109 -17.36 2.77 -2.90
N SER A 110 -16.40 2.62 -1.98
CA SER A 110 -16.00 1.32 -1.44
C SER A 110 -17.04 0.80 -0.45
N SER A 111 -17.23 -0.51 -0.40
CA SER A 111 -18.11 -1.18 0.56
C SER A 111 -17.46 -2.47 1.07
N VAL A 112 -17.93 -2.95 2.23
CA VAL A 112 -17.44 -4.20 2.83
C VAL A 112 -17.53 -5.38 1.85
N PRO A 113 -18.66 -5.65 1.16
CA PRO A 113 -18.73 -6.76 0.22
C PRO A 113 -17.71 -6.65 -0.94
N GLN A 114 -17.50 -5.43 -1.46
CA GLN A 114 -16.54 -5.21 -2.54
C GLN A 114 -15.10 -5.40 -2.05
N LEU A 115 -14.76 -4.97 -0.84
CA LEU A 115 -13.45 -5.22 -0.24
C LEU A 115 -13.19 -6.71 -0.04
N MET A 116 -14.19 -7.45 0.47
CA MET A 116 -14.08 -8.90 0.64
C MET A 116 -13.90 -9.63 -0.69
N GLU A 117 -14.72 -9.29 -1.69
CA GLU A 117 -14.59 -9.86 -3.05
C GLU A 117 -13.21 -9.56 -3.64
N GLU A 118 -12.74 -8.33 -3.45
CA GLU A 118 -11.47 -7.89 -4.00
C GLU A 118 -10.27 -8.56 -3.33
N LEU A 119 -10.31 -8.80 -2.02
CA LEU A 119 -9.28 -9.56 -1.31
C LEU A 119 -9.20 -11.00 -1.83
N VAL A 120 -10.35 -11.66 -1.99
CA VAL A 120 -10.42 -13.06 -2.39
C VAL A 120 -9.99 -13.25 -3.85
N THR A 121 -10.50 -12.41 -4.75
CA THR A 121 -10.20 -12.54 -6.18
C THR A 121 -8.86 -11.92 -6.56
N GLY A 122 -8.34 -11.06 -5.69
CA GLY A 122 -7.37 -10.08 -6.08
C GLY A 122 -6.13 -9.93 -5.22
N GLY A 123 -6.12 -10.56 -4.04
CA GLY A 123 -5.05 -10.46 -3.07
C GLY A 123 -5.11 -9.17 -2.24
N PRO A 124 -4.04 -8.89 -1.48
CA PRO A 124 -4.00 -7.77 -0.55
C PRO A 124 -4.27 -6.39 -1.18
N ILE A 125 -4.85 -5.49 -0.40
CA ILE A 125 -5.32 -4.18 -0.86
C ILE A 125 -4.72 -3.08 0.01
N SER A 126 -4.25 -1.99 -0.59
CA SER A 126 -3.82 -0.82 0.18
C SER A 126 -5.03 -0.01 0.65
N VAL A 127 -5.12 0.24 1.95
CA VAL A 127 -6.24 0.97 2.55
C VAL A 127 -5.76 2.06 3.49
N GLY A 128 -6.47 3.19 3.50
CA GLY A 128 -6.31 4.24 4.48
C GLY A 128 -7.15 3.95 5.73
N ILE A 129 -6.53 4.08 6.90
CA ILE A 129 -7.18 4.05 8.20
C ILE A 129 -6.94 5.37 8.94
N LEU A 130 -7.76 5.61 9.97
CA LEU A 130 -7.56 6.68 10.93
C LEU A 130 -6.96 6.09 12.21
N CYS A 131 -5.71 6.39 12.48
CA CYS A 131 -5.01 5.97 13.69
C CYS A 131 -5.35 6.91 14.85
N THR A 132 -6.36 6.54 15.64
CA THR A 132 -6.68 7.29 16.86
C THR A 132 -5.55 7.15 17.90
N PRO A 133 -5.44 8.04 18.90
CA PRO A 133 -4.45 7.89 19.97
C PRO A 133 -4.49 6.53 20.68
N ASP A 134 -5.66 5.89 20.75
CA ASP A 134 -5.82 4.56 21.33
C ASP A 134 -5.16 3.47 20.47
N PHE A 135 -5.11 3.66 19.15
CA PHE A 135 -4.45 2.74 18.23
C PHE A 135 -2.95 2.63 18.53
N MET A 136 -2.31 3.73 18.97
CA MET A 136 -0.89 3.73 19.37
C MET A 136 -0.60 2.84 20.60
N HIS A 137 -1.63 2.52 21.38
CA HIS A 137 -1.52 1.67 22.57
C HIS A 137 -2.05 0.25 22.33
N TYR A 138 -2.55 -0.04 21.13
CA TYR A 138 -3.04 -1.35 20.76
C TYR A 138 -1.90 -2.38 20.74
N GLN A 139 -2.17 -3.58 21.26
CA GLN A 139 -1.17 -4.66 21.34
C GLN A 139 -1.70 -6.00 20.80
N SER A 140 -2.96 -6.32 21.06
CA SER A 140 -3.57 -7.59 20.64
C SER A 140 -5.11 -7.53 20.71
N GLY A 141 -5.77 -8.49 20.06
CA GLY A 141 -7.22 -8.64 20.04
C GLY A 141 -7.86 -8.04 18.79
N ILE A 142 -9.10 -7.55 18.90
CA ILE A 142 -9.77 -6.81 17.83
C ILE A 142 -9.83 -5.36 18.26
N PHE A 143 -9.07 -4.51 17.58
CA PHE A 143 -9.09 -3.07 17.83
C PHE A 143 -10.48 -2.48 17.57
N LYS A 144 -10.96 -1.68 18.51
CA LYS A 144 -12.18 -0.88 18.38
C LYS A 144 -11.86 0.53 18.89
N PRO A 145 -12.00 1.58 18.07
CA PRO A 145 -11.81 2.93 18.55
C PRO A 145 -12.84 3.26 19.63
N VAL A 146 -12.49 4.16 20.55
CA VAL A 146 -13.41 4.62 21.59
C VAL A 146 -14.62 5.31 20.95
N GLU A 147 -15.80 5.09 21.54
CA GLU A 147 -17.07 5.64 21.07
C GLU A 147 -16.98 7.17 20.93
N GLY A 148 -17.32 7.69 19.75
CA GLY A 148 -17.22 9.12 19.42
C GLY A 148 -15.88 9.59 18.82
N ALA A 149 -14.90 8.71 18.64
CA ALA A 149 -13.70 9.02 17.84
C ALA A 149 -14.01 9.13 16.33
N GLU A 150 -15.17 8.64 15.91
CA GLU A 150 -15.60 8.61 14.53
C GLU A 150 -16.10 10.01 14.09
N ARG A 151 -15.28 10.73 13.32
CA ARG A 151 -15.70 11.94 12.62
C ARG A 151 -16.42 11.57 11.32
N TYR A 152 -17.57 10.91 11.41
CA TYR A 152 -18.40 10.66 10.23
C TYR A 152 -19.14 11.93 9.82
N ALA A 153 -18.47 12.81 9.08
CA ALA A 153 -19.20 13.68 8.17
C ALA A 153 -19.76 12.77 7.06
N LYS A 154 -21.07 12.81 6.81
CA LYS A 154 -21.68 12.18 5.61
C LYS A 154 -21.22 12.95 4.36
N ASN A 155 -19.99 12.71 3.95
CA ASN A 155 -19.33 13.26 2.78
C ASN A 155 -18.38 12.15 2.30
N PRO A 156 -18.16 11.94 0.98
CA PRO A 156 -17.16 11.00 0.48
C PRO A 156 -15.73 11.18 1.03
N PHE A 157 -15.45 12.30 1.69
CA PHE A 157 -14.22 12.51 2.44
C PHE A 157 -14.34 11.94 3.85
N GLU A 158 -13.65 10.83 4.06
CA GLU A 158 -13.41 10.25 5.38
C GLU A 158 -11.96 10.56 5.78
N ASP A 159 -11.75 11.01 7.02
CA ASP A 159 -10.41 11.27 7.53
C ASP A 159 -9.61 9.96 7.60
N THR A 160 -8.41 9.96 7.00
CA THR A 160 -7.42 8.88 7.09
C THR A 160 -6.04 9.51 7.20
N ASP A 161 -5.18 8.96 8.05
CA ASP A 161 -3.82 9.46 8.29
C ASP A 161 -2.74 8.37 8.16
N HIS A 162 -3.14 7.12 7.92
CA HIS A 162 -2.22 6.00 7.79
C HIS A 162 -2.62 5.03 6.69
N ALA A 163 -1.68 4.64 5.85
CA ALA A 163 -1.87 3.64 4.81
C ALA A 163 -1.35 2.28 5.30
N VAL A 164 -2.17 1.24 5.20
CA VAL A 164 -1.87 -0.14 5.63
C VAL A 164 -2.27 -1.13 4.55
N LEU A 165 -1.78 -2.37 4.68
CA LEU A 165 -2.12 -3.45 3.75
C LEU A 165 -3.21 -4.34 4.33
N LEU A 166 -4.41 -4.28 3.76
CA LEU A 166 -5.51 -5.20 4.07
C LEU A 166 -5.20 -6.58 3.49
N THR A 167 -5.10 -7.59 4.34
CA THR A 167 -4.67 -8.95 3.96
C THR A 167 -5.74 -10.01 4.19
N GLY A 168 -6.73 -9.74 5.05
CA GLY A 168 -7.74 -10.73 5.40
C GLY A 168 -8.91 -10.16 6.18
N TYR A 169 -9.85 -11.04 6.53
CA TYR A 169 -11.00 -10.75 7.37
C TYR A 169 -11.42 -12.01 8.12
N GLY A 170 -12.09 -11.83 9.26
CA GLY A 170 -12.56 -12.95 10.07
C GLY A 170 -13.67 -12.56 11.03
N GLU A 171 -14.05 -13.53 11.87
CA GLU A 171 -15.02 -13.34 12.94
C GLU A 171 -14.57 -14.12 14.18
N GLU A 172 -14.51 -13.44 15.32
CA GLU A 172 -14.20 -14.04 16.62
C GLU A 172 -15.28 -13.68 17.63
N ASN A 173 -15.90 -14.68 18.26
CA ASN A 173 -16.96 -14.51 19.25
C ASN A 173 -18.09 -13.55 18.80
N GLY A 174 -18.48 -13.62 17.52
CA GLY A 174 -19.51 -12.75 16.92
C GLY A 174 -19.02 -11.35 16.55
N THR A 175 -17.76 -11.01 16.78
CA THR A 175 -17.14 -9.75 16.34
C THR A 175 -16.39 -9.97 15.02
N LYS A 176 -16.84 -9.31 13.96
CA LYS A 176 -16.17 -9.28 12.66
C LYS A 176 -14.97 -8.34 12.70
N TYR A 177 -13.90 -8.70 12.01
CA TYR A 177 -12.66 -7.92 11.97
C TYR A 177 -11.97 -8.01 10.61
N TRP A 178 -11.08 -7.05 10.37
CA TRP A 178 -10.14 -7.03 9.26
C TRP A 178 -8.73 -7.37 9.76
N GLU A 179 -7.95 -8.07 8.95
CA GLU A 179 -6.52 -8.30 9.17
C GLU A 179 -5.74 -7.32 8.31
N VAL A 180 -4.89 -6.51 8.95
CA VAL A 180 -4.07 -5.49 8.29
C VAL A 180 -2.60 -5.67 8.69
N GLN A 181 -1.69 -5.32 7.77
CA GLN A 181 -0.24 -5.32 7.94
C GLN A 181 0.32 -3.90 7.79
#